data_AF-A0AAJ0PXZ4-F1
#
_entry.id   AF-A0AAJ0PXZ4-F1
#
_cell.length_a   1.000
_cell.length_b   1.000
_cell.length_c   1.000
_cell.angle_alpha   90.00
_cell.angle_beta   90.00
_cell.angle_gamma   90.00
#
_symmetry.space_group_name_H-M   'P 1'
#
loop_
_entity.id
_entity.type
_entity.pdbx_description
1 polymer ?
#
loop_
_entity_poly.entity_id
_entity_poly.type
_entity_poly.pdbx_seq_one_letter_code
_entity_poly.pdbx_strand_id
1 'polypeptide(L)'
;MTPAGGISAGAVRTEAGETSLGTCPSAPAESASAVLGAVMEGGTVAYISPKIPISSELLDGLRANGVPVENRVRFLGPCLGGKCAQWAGHRCGLVDAIVKEPAVLSTPVEGLPKCGIRSTCRWYAQHASAACMQCPVVIYEPRAE
;
A
#
# COMPACT_ATOMS: atom_id res chain seq x y z
N MET A 1 -51.13 -18.18 14.29
CA MET A 1 -49.99 -19.13 14.36
C MET A 1 -49.37 -19.23 12.97
N THR A 2 -48.38 -18.37 12.70
CA THR A 2 -47.45 -18.35 11.54
C THR A 2 -46.16 -19.08 11.99
N PRO A 3 -45.13 -19.43 11.18
CA PRO A 3 -44.88 -19.26 9.72
C PRO A 3 -44.58 -20.59 8.96
N ALA A 4 -44.79 -20.67 7.64
CA ALA A 4 -43.95 -20.22 6.50
C ALA A 4 -42.76 -21.16 6.16
N GLY A 5 -42.89 -21.91 5.07
CA GLY A 5 -41.83 -22.67 4.41
C GLY A 5 -41.14 -21.79 3.37
N GLY A 6 -39.89 -21.40 3.66
CA GLY A 6 -39.07 -20.55 2.80
C GLY A 6 -38.43 -21.34 1.65
N ILE A 7 -38.53 -20.78 0.46
CA ILE A 7 -37.87 -21.23 -0.77
C ILE A 7 -36.40 -20.85 -0.64
N SER A 8 -35.50 -21.83 -0.60
CA SER A 8 -34.05 -21.56 -0.60
C SER A 8 -33.63 -21.07 -1.97
N ALA A 9 -33.24 -19.79 -2.01
CA ALA A 9 -32.57 -19.15 -3.11
C ALA A 9 -31.21 -19.82 -3.37
N GLY A 10 -30.90 -20.05 -4.64
CA GLY A 10 -29.63 -20.60 -5.10
C GLY A 10 -28.46 -19.74 -4.65
N ALA A 11 -27.49 -20.36 -3.99
CA ALA A 11 -26.20 -19.75 -3.72
C ALA A 11 -25.47 -19.54 -5.06
N VAL A 12 -25.30 -18.26 -5.42
CA VAL A 12 -24.36 -17.84 -6.45
C VAL A 12 -22.97 -18.31 -6.04
N ARG A 13 -22.36 -19.11 -6.91
CA ARG A 13 -20.94 -19.49 -6.80
C ARG A 13 -20.11 -18.25 -7.13
N THR A 14 -19.47 -17.65 -6.13
CA THR A 14 -18.41 -16.67 -6.39
C THR A 14 -17.21 -17.40 -6.95
N GLU A 15 -16.74 -16.90 -8.09
CA GLU A 15 -15.77 -17.50 -8.97
C GLU A 15 -14.40 -17.73 -8.32
N ALA A 16 -13.71 -18.77 -8.80
CA ALA A 16 -12.39 -19.17 -8.36
C ALA A 16 -11.43 -17.97 -8.36
N GLY A 17 -10.87 -17.70 -7.19
CA GLY A 17 -10.05 -16.52 -6.93
C GLY A 17 -8.77 -16.51 -7.75
N GLU A 18 -8.61 -15.45 -8.53
CA GLU A 18 -7.28 -14.94 -8.82
C GLU A 18 -6.61 -14.66 -7.47
N THR A 19 -5.53 -15.38 -7.17
CA THR A 19 -4.87 -15.27 -5.87
C THR A 19 -4.34 -13.85 -5.74
N SER A 20 -5.06 -13.01 -4.97
CA SER A 20 -4.71 -11.60 -4.81
C SER A 20 -3.26 -11.49 -4.35
N LEU A 21 -2.47 -10.74 -5.12
CA LEU A 21 -1.08 -10.44 -4.77
C LEU A 21 -0.98 -9.47 -3.58
N GLY A 22 -2.10 -9.15 -2.94
CA GLY A 22 -2.18 -8.22 -1.82
C GLY A 22 -2.09 -6.76 -2.23
N THR A 23 -1.99 -5.92 -1.22
CA THR A 23 -1.92 -4.46 -1.33
C THR A 23 -0.47 -4.01 -1.39
N CYS A 24 -0.11 -3.26 -2.43
CA CYS A 24 1.15 -2.53 -2.49
C CYS A 24 1.07 -1.29 -1.58
N PRO A 25 1.99 -1.11 -0.61
CA PRO A 25 2.04 0.09 0.22
C PRO A 25 2.72 1.28 -0.48
N SER A 26 3.16 1.09 -1.72
CA SER A 26 3.90 2.07 -2.54
C SER A 26 3.47 1.98 -4.00
N ALA A 27 2.15 1.96 -4.25
CA ALA A 27 1.62 1.97 -5.60
C ALA A 27 1.94 3.33 -6.27
N PRO A 28 2.22 3.36 -7.59
CA PRO A 28 2.28 4.62 -8.32
C PRO A 28 0.88 5.22 -8.48
N ALA A 29 0.77 6.54 -8.68
CA ALA A 29 -0.49 7.27 -8.71
C ALA A 29 -1.51 6.69 -9.71
N GLU A 30 -1.05 6.19 -10.86
CA GLU A 30 -1.90 5.63 -11.93
C GLU A 30 -2.64 4.36 -11.53
N SER A 31 -2.11 3.64 -10.53
CA SER A 31 -2.71 2.39 -10.02
C SER A 31 -3.17 2.50 -8.56
N ALA A 32 -3.11 3.71 -8.00
CA ALA A 32 -3.49 3.95 -6.63
C ALA A 32 -4.99 3.74 -6.42
N SER A 33 -5.36 3.18 -5.28
CA SER A 33 -6.76 3.13 -4.82
C SER A 33 -7.03 4.03 -3.62
N ALA A 34 -6.00 4.42 -2.88
CA ALA A 34 -6.10 5.34 -1.76
C ALA A 34 -4.75 5.98 -1.41
N VAL A 35 -4.80 7.06 -0.65
CA VAL A 35 -3.66 7.62 0.08
C VAL A 35 -3.47 6.84 1.38
N LEU A 36 -2.26 6.32 1.56
CA LEU A 36 -1.81 5.65 2.78
C LEU A 36 -1.29 6.64 3.82
N GLY A 37 -0.64 7.72 3.38
CA GLY A 37 0.00 8.68 4.27
C GLY A 37 0.48 9.93 3.58
N ALA A 38 0.85 10.95 4.36
CA ALA A 38 1.51 12.16 3.88
C ALA A 38 3.03 12.00 4.02
N VAL A 39 3.77 12.51 3.03
CA VAL A 39 5.23 12.64 3.13
C VAL A 39 5.53 13.92 3.91
N MET A 40 6.22 13.77 5.04
CA MET A 40 6.58 14.84 5.95
C MET A 40 7.91 15.47 5.54
N GLU A 41 8.14 16.70 6.01
CA GLU A 41 9.46 17.31 6.01
C GLU A 41 10.45 16.40 6.74
N GLY A 42 11.59 16.10 6.11
CA GLY A 42 12.56 15.11 6.60
C GLY A 42 12.43 13.70 6.00
N GLY A 43 11.53 13.50 5.02
CA GLY A 43 11.52 12.28 4.20
C GLY A 43 10.92 11.06 4.89
N THR A 44 9.94 11.28 5.77
CA THR A 44 9.19 10.19 6.43
C THR A 44 7.72 10.24 6.04
N VAL A 45 7.04 9.09 6.10
CA VAL A 45 5.62 8.97 5.77
C VAL A 45 4.80 8.86 7.05
N ALA A 46 3.97 9.86 7.32
CA ALA A 46 2.97 9.82 8.37
C ALA A 46 1.71 9.12 7.85
N TYR A 47 1.38 7.94 8.41
CA TYR A 47 0.22 7.16 7.97
C TYR A 47 -1.10 7.82 8.40
N ILE A 48 -2.05 7.84 7.47
CA ILE A 48 -3.39 8.40 7.66
C ILE A 48 -4.37 7.26 7.91
N SER A 49 -5.20 7.41 8.94
CA SER A 49 -6.25 6.44 9.31
C SER A 49 -7.56 7.16 9.66
N PRO A 50 -8.69 6.84 9.01
CA PRO A 50 -8.83 5.87 7.91
C PRO A 50 -8.13 6.35 6.62
N LYS A 51 -7.73 5.41 5.76
CA LYS A 51 -7.15 5.72 4.44
C LYS A 51 -8.11 6.58 3.61
N ILE A 52 -7.57 7.52 2.84
CA ILE A 52 -8.37 8.44 2.00
C ILE A 52 -8.48 7.83 0.60
N PRO A 53 -9.67 7.42 0.13
CA PRO A 53 -9.86 6.95 -1.24
C PRO A 53 -9.38 8.01 -2.25
N ILE A 54 -8.72 7.57 -3.31
CA ILE A 54 -8.26 8.50 -4.34
C ILE A 54 -9.42 8.87 -5.27
N SER A 55 -9.57 10.15 -5.59
CA SER A 55 -10.48 10.67 -6.60
C SER A 55 -9.70 11.44 -7.68
N SER A 56 -10.31 11.65 -8.84
CA SER A 56 -9.72 12.49 -9.89
C SER A 56 -9.44 13.90 -9.39
N GLU A 57 -10.40 14.50 -8.69
CA GLU A 57 -10.26 15.84 -8.09
C GLU A 57 -9.09 15.92 -7.10
N LEU A 58 -8.90 14.89 -6.26
CA LEU A 58 -7.77 14.84 -5.33
C LEU A 58 -6.44 14.71 -6.09
N LEU A 59 -6.36 13.86 -7.12
CA LEU A 59 -5.16 13.74 -7.94
C LEU A 59 -4.80 15.04 -8.65
N ASP A 60 -5.80 15.73 -9.21
CA ASP A 60 -5.60 16.98 -9.93
C ASP A 60 -5.12 18.08 -8.99
N GLY A 61 -5.72 18.20 -7.79
CA GLY A 61 -5.26 19.12 -6.75
C GLY A 61 -3.84 18.82 -6.25
N LEU A 62 -3.45 17.53 -6.20
CA LEU A 62 -2.10 17.15 -5.82
C LEU A 62 -1.05 17.47 -6.90
N ARG A 63 -1.43 17.46 -8.19
CA ARG A 63 -0.55 17.76 -9.33
C ARG A 63 -0.34 19.26 -9.57
N ALA A 64 -1.22 20.11 -9.05
CA ALA A 64 -1.28 21.54 -9.38
C ALA A 64 -0.02 22.38 -9.09
N ASN A 65 0.98 21.84 -8.37
CA ASN A 65 2.14 22.60 -7.87
C ASN A 65 3.49 22.22 -8.52
N GLY A 66 3.50 21.40 -9.59
CA GLY A 66 4.74 20.99 -10.27
C GLY A 66 5.67 20.06 -9.46
N VAL A 67 5.35 19.80 -8.19
CA VAL A 67 6.01 18.80 -7.36
C VAL A 67 5.38 17.43 -7.65
N PRO A 68 6.18 16.38 -7.94
CA PRO A 68 5.67 15.01 -8.09
C PRO A 68 4.80 14.61 -6.91
N VAL A 69 3.61 14.06 -7.20
CA VAL A 69 2.61 13.78 -6.17
C VAL A 69 3.11 12.74 -5.14
N GLU A 70 3.93 11.80 -5.58
CA GLU A 70 4.57 10.78 -4.75
C GLU A 70 5.53 11.37 -3.71
N ASN A 71 6.00 12.61 -3.91
CA ASN A 71 6.82 13.33 -2.93
C ASN A 71 5.98 14.03 -1.85
N ARG A 72 4.66 14.07 -2.03
CA ARG A 72 3.72 14.73 -1.11
C ARG A 72 2.89 13.71 -0.35
N VAL A 73 2.54 12.61 -1.00
CA VAL A 73 1.71 11.55 -0.42
C VAL A 73 2.23 10.18 -0.80
N ARG A 74 2.00 9.22 0.09
CA ARG A 74 2.15 7.80 -0.19
C ARG A 74 0.83 7.23 -0.66
N PHE A 75 0.83 6.60 -1.82
CA PHE A 75 -0.31 5.81 -2.29
C PHE A 75 -0.20 4.33 -1.92
N LEU A 76 -1.38 3.71 -1.77
CA LEU A 76 -1.56 2.28 -1.77
C LEU A 76 -2.45 1.85 -2.94
N GLY A 77 -2.31 0.60 -3.37
CA GLY A 77 -3.06 0.05 -4.50
C GLY A 77 -2.91 -1.47 -4.60
N PRO A 78 -3.57 -2.14 -5.55
CA PRO A 78 -3.33 -3.56 -5.81
C PRO A 78 -1.87 -3.80 -6.20
N CYS A 79 -1.29 -4.92 -5.73
CA CYS A 79 0.04 -5.32 -6.17
C CYS A 79 -0.01 -5.79 -7.63
N LEU A 80 0.70 -5.08 -8.51
CA LEU A 80 0.71 -5.35 -9.95
C LEU A 80 1.53 -6.59 -10.37
N GLY A 81 2.22 -7.25 -9.43
CA GLY A 81 3.00 -8.46 -9.71
C GLY A 81 4.01 -8.24 -10.82
N GLY A 82 4.07 -9.17 -11.78
CA GLY A 82 4.97 -9.11 -12.94
C GLY A 82 4.79 -7.88 -13.85
N LYS A 83 3.73 -7.07 -13.67
CA LYS A 83 3.58 -5.77 -14.37
C LYS A 83 4.26 -4.61 -13.63
N CYS A 84 4.81 -4.83 -12.43
CA CYS A 84 5.54 -3.84 -11.67
C CYS A 84 7.04 -3.87 -12.04
N ALA A 85 7.63 -2.71 -12.32
CA ALA A 85 9.07 -2.59 -12.58
C ALA A 85 9.96 -3.08 -11.42
N GLN A 86 9.42 -3.10 -10.20
CA GLN A 86 10.11 -3.55 -9.00
C GLN A 86 9.93 -5.06 -8.73
N TRP A 87 9.23 -5.78 -9.61
CA TRP A 87 8.97 -7.20 -9.43
C TRP A 87 10.19 -8.03 -9.83
N ALA A 88 10.56 -8.99 -8.98
CA ALA A 88 11.70 -9.87 -9.19
C ALA A 88 11.23 -11.32 -9.15
N GLY A 89 11.08 -11.93 -10.33
CA GLY A 89 10.63 -13.31 -10.49
C GLY A 89 9.20 -13.53 -9.98
N HIS A 90 9.05 -13.88 -8.71
CA HIS A 90 7.78 -14.22 -8.07
C HIS A 90 7.48 -13.39 -6.81
N ARG A 91 8.26 -12.33 -6.55
CA ARG A 91 8.13 -11.49 -5.34
C ARG A 91 8.52 -10.04 -5.60
N CYS A 92 8.26 -9.16 -4.64
CA CYS A 92 8.64 -7.75 -4.75
C CYS A 92 10.13 -7.57 -4.46
N GLY A 93 10.92 -7.20 -5.48
CA GLY A 93 12.36 -6.96 -5.35
C GLY A 93 12.68 -5.69 -4.57
N LEU A 94 11.82 -4.66 -4.64
CA LEU A 94 12.02 -3.41 -3.89
C LEU A 94 12.06 -3.64 -2.38
N VAL A 95 11.12 -4.40 -1.82
CA VAL A 95 11.15 -4.69 -0.38
C VAL A 95 12.33 -5.59 -0.02
N ASP A 96 12.75 -6.50 -0.92
CA ASP A 96 13.97 -7.32 -0.72
C ASP A 96 15.24 -6.46 -0.63
N ALA A 97 15.29 -5.33 -1.35
CA ALA A 97 16.39 -4.37 -1.25
C ALA A 97 16.29 -3.55 0.05
N ILE A 98 15.13 -2.95 0.31
CA ILE A 98 14.91 -2.06 1.46
C ILE A 98 15.23 -2.73 2.80
N VAL A 99 14.86 -4.00 3.00
CA VAL A 99 15.10 -4.68 4.28
C VAL A 99 16.57 -5.01 4.56
N LYS A 100 17.45 -4.86 3.56
CA LYS A 100 18.90 -5.03 3.71
C LYS A 100 19.59 -3.74 4.12
N GLU A 101 18.93 -2.60 3.94
CA GLU A 101 19.47 -1.31 4.37
C GLU A 101 19.47 -1.22 5.90
N PRO A 102 20.45 -0.51 6.50
CA PRO A 102 20.47 -0.25 7.93
C PRO A 102 19.14 0.37 8.36
N ALA A 103 18.55 -0.16 9.43
CA ALA A 103 17.25 0.33 9.86
C ALA A 103 17.33 1.80 10.28
N VAL A 104 16.63 2.67 9.55
CA VAL A 104 16.61 4.12 9.80
C VAL A 104 15.73 4.46 10.99
N LEU A 105 14.65 3.70 11.19
CA LEU A 105 13.89 3.77 12.44
C LEU A 105 14.66 3.00 13.51
N SER A 106 15.14 3.72 14.53
CA SER A 106 15.60 3.11 15.78
C SER A 106 14.60 2.07 16.23
N THR A 107 15.06 0.86 16.56
CA THR A 107 14.23 -0.23 17.10
C THR A 107 13.23 0.35 18.09
N PRO A 108 11.92 0.22 17.84
CA PRO A 108 10.97 0.94 18.63
C PRO A 108 10.85 0.15 19.92
N VAL A 109 11.29 0.79 21.00
CA VAL A 109 10.77 0.53 22.35
C VAL A 109 9.22 0.55 22.37
N GLU A 110 8.56 1.01 21.30
CA GLU A 110 7.09 1.18 21.15
C GLU A 110 6.41 0.26 20.10
N GLY A 111 7.11 -0.68 19.45
CA GLY A 111 6.50 -1.62 18.49
C GLY A 111 6.24 -1.06 17.07
N LEU A 112 5.52 -1.84 16.25
CA LEU A 112 5.32 -1.53 14.82
C LEU A 112 4.39 -0.33 14.58
N PRO A 113 4.65 0.51 13.55
CA PRO A 113 3.80 1.66 13.22
C PRO A 113 2.37 1.20 12.91
N LYS A 114 1.33 1.88 13.42
CA LYS A 114 -0.07 1.52 13.13
C LYS A 114 -0.36 1.62 11.63
N CYS A 115 -0.66 0.50 10.97
CA CYS A 115 -0.82 0.41 9.52
C CYS A 115 -2.12 -0.28 9.15
N GLY A 116 -3.03 0.45 8.50
CA GLY A 116 -4.38 -0.02 8.16
C GLY A 116 -4.46 -1.09 7.05
N ILE A 117 -3.34 -1.41 6.39
CA ILE A 117 -3.28 -2.44 5.34
C ILE A 117 -2.43 -3.65 5.74
N ARG A 118 -1.91 -3.72 6.98
CA ARG A 118 -0.93 -4.76 7.37
C ARG A 118 -1.40 -6.18 7.02
N SER A 119 -2.67 -6.49 7.29
CA SER A 119 -3.24 -7.82 7.03
C SER A 119 -3.31 -8.21 5.55
N THR A 120 -3.23 -7.25 4.63
CA THR A 120 -3.25 -7.48 3.18
C THR A 120 -1.98 -7.01 2.48
N CYS A 121 -1.01 -6.44 3.21
CA CYS A 121 0.15 -5.77 2.64
C CYS A 121 1.14 -6.77 2.03
N ARG A 122 1.52 -6.57 0.77
CA ARG A 122 2.52 -7.37 0.05
C ARG A 122 3.87 -7.36 0.79
N TRP A 123 4.34 -6.20 1.24
CA TRP A 123 5.63 -6.08 1.92
C TRP A 123 5.63 -6.81 3.27
N TYR A 124 4.54 -6.71 4.03
CA TYR A 124 4.39 -7.42 5.30
C TYR A 124 4.28 -8.94 5.08
N ALA A 125 3.53 -9.39 4.08
CA ALA A 125 3.43 -10.81 3.74
C ALA A 125 4.80 -11.42 3.36
N GLN A 126 5.72 -10.60 2.84
CA GLN A 126 7.02 -11.06 2.35
C GLN A 126 8.14 -11.01 3.41
N HIS A 127 8.18 -9.99 4.27
CA HIS A 127 9.24 -9.77 5.27
C HIS A 127 8.75 -9.43 6.68
N ALA A 128 7.45 -9.58 6.94
CA ALA A 128 6.82 -9.32 8.22
C ALA A 128 7.23 -7.96 8.83
N SER A 129 7.62 -7.96 10.10
CA SER A 129 8.01 -6.76 10.85
C SER A 129 9.18 -6.01 10.22
N ALA A 130 10.15 -6.70 9.61
CA ALA A 130 11.33 -6.07 9.01
C ALA A 130 10.93 -5.07 7.91
N ALA A 131 9.95 -5.42 7.08
CA ALA A 131 9.39 -4.48 6.10
C ALA A 131 8.66 -3.32 6.77
N CYS A 132 7.85 -3.58 7.81
CA CYS A 132 7.11 -2.53 8.50
C CYS A 132 8.02 -1.50 9.18
N MET A 133 9.21 -1.91 9.62
CA MET A 133 10.20 -1.02 10.23
C MET A 133 10.85 -0.05 9.22
N GLN A 134 10.90 -0.42 7.93
CA GLN A 134 11.43 0.47 6.89
C GLN A 134 10.34 1.25 6.16
N CYS A 135 9.11 0.73 6.11
CA CYS A 135 8.05 1.27 5.26
C CYS A 135 7.77 2.79 5.43
N PRO A 136 7.89 3.40 6.64
CA PRO A 136 7.70 4.84 6.81
C PRO A 136 8.84 5.71 6.28
N VAL A 137 10.05 5.17 6.09
CA VAL A 137 11.22 5.97 5.67
C VAL A 137 11.56 5.82 4.19
N VAL A 138 10.89 4.89 3.51
CA VAL A 138 11.01 4.77 2.06
C VAL A 138 10.28 5.98 1.46
N ILE A 139 10.90 6.73 0.58
CA ILE A 139 10.24 7.82 -0.16
C ILE A 139 10.54 7.67 -1.64
N TYR A 140 9.72 8.30 -2.48
CA TYR A 140 10.01 8.38 -3.90
C TYR A 140 11.09 9.45 -4.10
N GLU A 141 12.19 9.09 -4.73
CA GLU A 141 13.14 10.07 -5.25
C GLU A 141 12.76 10.35 -6.70
N PRO A 142 12.31 11.58 -7.04
CA PRO A 142 12.19 11.94 -8.44
C PRO A 142 13.59 12.00 -9.04
N ARG A 143 13.76 11.47 -10.25
CA ARG A 143 14.96 11.75 -11.02
C ARG A 143 14.96 13.26 -11.29
N ALA A 144 16.04 13.95 -10.94
CA ALA A 144 16.28 15.29 -11.46
C ALA A 144 16.46 15.14 -12.98
N GLU A 145 15.62 15.86 -13.74
CA GLU A 145 15.74 15.99 -15.19
C GLU A 145 16.80 17.05 -15.53
#